data_AF-A0A8J2PVL4-F1
#
_entry.id   AF-A0A8J2PVL4-F1
#
_cell.length_a   1.000
_cell.length_b   1.000
_cell.length_c   1.000
_cell.angle_alpha   90.00
_cell.angle_beta   90.00
_cell.angle_gamma   90.00
#
_symmetry.space_group_name_H-M   'P 1'
#
loop_
_entity.id
_entity.type
_entity.pdbx_description
1 polymer ?
#
loop_
_entity_poly.entity_id
_entity_poly.type
_entity_poly.pdbx_seq_one_letter_code
_entity_poly.pdbx_strand_id
1 'polypeptide(L)'
;GIRKNATPSKKPVASYCFRNVYFFDDFKSELQDLEGTPSYMHMLQHVHRSRNHTAAGRFEKCFHDPEIVSSLHNHFATSCLTGHCKRYPVSTDIAQMQHYRADCARGVKDCSGQYRSNTILDPTIWHYRVELKHRAEK
;
A
#
# COMPACT_ATOMS: atom_id res chain seq x y z
N GLY A 1 -3.79 50.84 -7.31
CA GLY A 1 -3.53 49.81 -6.29
C GLY A 1 -3.82 48.45 -6.89
N ILE A 2 -2.77 47.68 -7.21
CA ILE A 2 -2.93 46.34 -7.80
C ILE A 2 -3.25 45.37 -6.66
N ARG A 3 -4.49 44.84 -6.64
CA ARG A 3 -4.84 43.72 -5.76
C ARG A 3 -4.11 42.48 -6.30
N LYS A 4 -3.10 42.02 -5.57
CA LYS A 4 -2.52 40.68 -5.77
C LYS A 4 -3.60 39.67 -5.38
N ASN A 5 -4.20 39.02 -6.37
CA ASN A 5 -4.92 37.76 -6.13
C ASN A 5 -3.88 36.72 -5.73
N ALA A 6 -3.61 36.61 -4.43
CA ALA A 6 -2.87 35.48 -3.89
C ALA A 6 -3.75 34.25 -4.08
N THR A 7 -3.43 33.42 -5.08
CA THR A 7 -3.84 32.03 -5.07
C THR A 7 -3.39 31.42 -3.74
N PRO A 8 -4.23 30.63 -3.04
CA PRO A 8 -3.79 29.99 -1.82
C PRO A 8 -2.62 29.08 -2.21
N SER A 9 -1.41 29.40 -1.78
CA SER A 9 -0.28 28.50 -1.96
C SER A 9 -0.63 27.24 -1.15
N LYS A 10 -1.04 26.18 -1.85
CA LYS A 10 -1.21 24.88 -1.20
C LYS A 10 0.17 24.52 -0.66
N LYS A 11 0.34 24.62 0.67
CA LYS A 11 1.58 24.17 1.33
C LYS A 11 1.95 22.80 0.77
N PRO A 12 3.20 22.62 0.32
CA PRO A 12 3.59 21.39 -0.35
C PRO A 12 3.41 20.20 0.60
N VAL A 13 3.00 19.07 0.03
CA VAL A 13 2.75 17.83 0.77
C VAL A 13 4.05 17.05 0.83
N ALA A 14 4.55 16.78 2.03
CA ALA A 14 5.78 16.03 2.22
C ALA A 14 5.59 14.53 1.99
N SER A 15 4.36 14.01 2.17
CA SER A 15 4.09 12.58 2.07
C SER A 15 2.67 12.26 1.64
N TYR A 16 2.51 11.36 0.67
CA TYR A 16 1.24 10.78 0.26
C TYR A 16 1.11 9.39 0.87
N CYS A 17 0.10 9.16 1.70
CA CYS A 17 -0.01 7.97 2.56
C CYS A 17 -1.18 7.09 2.13
N PHE A 18 -0.92 5.78 2.04
CA PHE A 18 -1.84 4.78 1.52
C PHE A 18 -2.12 3.74 2.59
N ARG A 19 -3.40 3.38 2.70
CA ARG A 19 -3.85 2.32 3.60
C ARG A 19 -3.51 0.96 3.01
N ASN A 20 -3.19 0.00 3.87
CA ASN A 20 -2.86 -1.35 3.42
C ASN A 20 -4.11 -2.23 3.36
N VAL A 21 -4.04 -3.23 2.50
CA VAL A 21 -4.83 -4.47 2.60
C VAL A 21 -3.88 -5.65 2.83
N TYR A 22 -4.31 -6.66 3.55
CA TYR A 22 -3.50 -7.85 3.79
C TYR A 22 -3.74 -8.91 2.73
N PHE A 23 -2.66 -9.49 2.23
CA PHE A 23 -2.66 -10.75 1.49
C PHE A 23 -1.95 -11.76 2.39
N PHE A 24 -2.70 -12.67 3.02
CA PHE A 24 -2.10 -13.67 3.90
C PHE A 24 -1.71 -14.94 3.15
N ASP A 25 -0.64 -15.59 3.60
CA ASP A 25 -0.15 -16.84 3.00
C ASP A 25 -1.20 -17.97 3.09
N ASP A 26 -2.03 -17.94 4.13
CA ASP A 26 -3.13 -18.89 4.35
C ASP A 26 -4.41 -18.56 3.56
N PHE A 27 -4.45 -17.42 2.86
CA PHE A 27 -5.51 -17.12 1.91
C PHE A 27 -5.32 -17.96 0.65
N LYS A 28 -5.81 -19.19 0.73
CA LYS A 28 -5.80 -20.11 -0.40
C LYS A 28 -6.71 -19.59 -1.51
N SER A 29 -6.16 -19.55 -2.72
CA SER A 29 -6.94 -19.44 -3.94
C SER A 29 -7.03 -20.84 -4.54
N GLU A 30 -8.21 -21.32 -4.91
CA GLU A 30 -8.33 -22.53 -5.76
C GLU A 30 -7.65 -22.33 -7.13
N LEU A 31 -7.35 -21.07 -7.48
CA LEU A 31 -6.60 -20.65 -8.67
C LEU A 31 -5.09 -20.49 -8.40
N GLN A 32 -4.57 -20.98 -7.26
CA GLN A 32 -3.13 -20.96 -6.97
C GLN A 32 -2.34 -21.63 -8.11
N ASP A 33 -2.87 -22.70 -8.68
CA ASP A 33 -2.28 -23.35 -9.85
C ASP A 33 -2.74 -22.72 -11.17
N LEU A 34 -2.64 -21.40 -11.28
CA LEU A 34 -2.75 -20.75 -12.59
C LEU A 34 -1.68 -21.33 -13.50
N GLU A 35 -2.13 -22.18 -14.43
CA GLU A 35 -1.30 -22.97 -15.33
C GLU A 35 -0.12 -22.16 -15.88
N GLY A 36 1.08 -22.68 -15.65
CA GLY A 36 2.34 -22.06 -16.06
C GLY A 36 2.85 -20.92 -15.19
N THR A 37 2.29 -20.63 -14.00
CA THR A 37 2.86 -19.66 -13.04
C THR A 37 3.79 -20.35 -12.05
N PRO A 38 5.11 -20.03 -12.06
CA PRO A 38 6.04 -20.65 -11.13
C PRO A 38 5.66 -20.43 -9.67
N SER A 39 5.87 -21.45 -8.83
CA SER A 39 5.53 -21.42 -7.39
C SER A 39 6.30 -20.36 -6.61
N TYR A 40 7.49 -19.97 -7.08
CA TYR A 40 8.30 -18.92 -6.46
C TYR A 40 7.71 -17.51 -6.66
N MET A 41 6.73 -17.32 -7.55
CA MET A 41 6.09 -16.02 -7.80
C MET A 41 5.00 -15.72 -6.78
N HIS A 42 5.39 -15.56 -5.51
CA HIS A 42 4.48 -15.41 -4.35
C HIS A 42 3.29 -14.47 -4.62
N MET A 43 3.52 -13.25 -5.10
CA MET A 43 2.41 -12.29 -5.33
C MET A 43 1.41 -12.76 -6.40
N LEU A 44 1.82 -13.57 -7.38
CA LEU A 44 0.90 -14.15 -8.38
C LEU A 44 0.13 -15.35 -7.84
N GLN A 45 0.64 -16.01 -6.79
CA GLN A 45 0.02 -17.13 -6.09
C GLN A 45 -1.01 -16.67 -5.04
N HIS A 46 -0.82 -15.48 -4.46
CA HIS A 46 -1.62 -14.94 -3.37
C HIS A 46 -2.43 -13.73 -3.84
N VAL A 47 -3.58 -13.98 -4.49
CA VAL A 47 -4.48 -12.93 -5.03
C VAL A 47 -5.74 -12.69 -4.20
N HIS A 48 -5.94 -13.46 -3.13
CA HIS A 48 -6.99 -13.15 -2.17
C HIS A 48 -6.43 -12.18 -1.13
N ARG A 49 -7.22 -11.14 -0.83
CA ARG A 49 -6.89 -10.17 0.22
C ARG A 49 -8.01 -10.03 1.22
N SER A 50 -7.70 -9.47 2.38
CA SER A 50 -8.71 -8.99 3.32
C SER A 50 -9.62 -7.99 2.63
N ARG A 51 -10.93 -8.07 2.94
CA ARG A 51 -11.90 -7.07 2.48
C ARG A 51 -11.56 -5.67 3.01
N ASN A 52 -11.16 -5.58 4.27
CA ASN A 52 -10.97 -4.33 4.98
C ASN A 52 -9.55 -3.78 4.83
N HIS A 53 -9.45 -2.46 4.66
CA HIS A 53 -8.19 -1.71 4.78
C HIS A 53 -7.81 -1.47 6.24
N THR A 54 -6.51 -1.35 6.52
CA THR A 54 -6.02 -0.92 7.85
C THR A 54 -6.62 0.41 8.26
N ALA A 55 -6.82 0.67 9.56
CA ALA A 55 -7.37 1.94 10.03
C ALA A 55 -6.54 3.15 9.57
N ALA A 56 -7.19 4.30 9.35
CA ALA A 56 -6.51 5.54 8.96
C ALA A 56 -5.43 5.93 9.98
N GLY A 57 -4.26 6.35 9.49
CA GLY A 57 -3.08 6.68 10.29
C GLY A 57 -2.40 5.46 10.94
N ARG A 58 -2.88 4.23 10.71
CA ARG A 58 -2.33 3.01 11.31
C ARG A 58 -1.79 2.08 10.22
N PHE A 59 -0.52 1.70 10.39
CA PHE A 59 0.19 0.78 9.50
C PHE A 59 0.29 1.24 8.04
N GLU A 60 -0.09 2.48 7.71
CA GLU A 60 0.03 3.06 6.37
C GLU A 60 1.47 3.12 5.90
N LYS A 61 1.68 3.08 4.58
CA LYS A 61 2.95 3.42 3.95
C LYS A 61 2.79 4.69 3.13
N CYS A 62 3.83 5.50 3.02
CA CYS A 62 3.76 6.75 2.29
C CYS A 62 4.86 6.84 1.22
N PHE A 63 4.56 7.52 0.12
CA PHE A 63 5.58 8.07 -0.76
C PHE A 63 5.97 9.45 -0.25
N HIS A 64 7.28 9.70 -0.17
CA HIS A 64 7.85 10.91 0.41
C HIS A 64 8.48 11.77 -0.67
N ASP A 65 8.33 13.09 -0.57
CA ASP A 65 8.99 14.03 -1.46
C ASP A 65 10.42 14.31 -0.94
N PRO A 66 11.48 13.88 -1.66
CA PRO A 66 12.86 14.06 -1.20
C PRO A 66 13.33 15.53 -1.26
N GLU A 67 12.62 16.42 -1.97
CA GLU A 67 12.92 17.86 -1.95
C GLU A 67 12.42 18.54 -0.66
N ILE A 68 11.61 17.83 0.14
CA ILE A 68 11.00 18.36 1.37
C ILE A 68 11.46 17.57 2.59
N VAL A 69 11.53 16.25 2.50
CA VAL A 69 11.82 15.35 3.63
C VAL A 69 13.33 15.19 3.79
N SER A 70 13.84 15.49 4.99
CA SER A 70 15.27 15.35 5.32
C SER A 70 15.58 14.07 6.09
N SER A 71 14.61 13.49 6.79
CA SER A 71 14.75 12.20 7.47
C SER A 71 13.43 11.43 7.43
N LEU A 72 13.52 10.11 7.29
CA LEU A 72 12.36 9.23 7.16
C LEU A 72 12.48 7.97 8.01
N HIS A 73 11.33 7.51 8.47
CA HIS A 73 11.02 6.14 8.78
C HIS A 73 10.21 5.54 7.62
N ASN A 74 10.21 4.22 7.45
CA ASN A 74 9.52 3.56 6.33
C ASN A 74 7.98 3.78 6.30
N HIS A 75 7.39 4.30 7.39
CA HIS A 75 5.98 4.66 7.47
C HIS A 75 5.71 6.18 7.49
N PHE A 76 6.71 7.00 7.83
CA PHE A 76 6.52 8.43 8.05
C PHE A 76 7.81 9.23 7.94
N ALA A 77 7.72 10.44 7.38
CA ALA A 77 8.78 11.43 7.50
C ALA A 77 8.92 11.87 8.97
N THR A 78 10.15 11.89 9.48
CA THR A 78 10.47 12.32 10.86
C THR A 78 10.84 13.80 10.90
N SER A 79 11.52 14.31 9.88
CA SER A 79 11.84 15.73 9.73
C SER A 79 11.79 16.20 8.29
N CYS A 80 11.49 17.48 8.11
CA CYS A 80 11.41 18.16 6.83
C CYS A 80 12.31 19.40 6.83
N LEU A 81 12.80 19.78 5.66
CA LEU A 81 13.71 20.91 5.46
C LEU A 81 13.07 22.23 5.88
N THR A 82 11.74 22.35 5.73
CA THR A 82 10.99 23.52 6.21
C THR A 82 9.71 23.10 6.93
N GLY A 83 9.54 23.60 8.15
CA GLY A 83 8.31 23.43 8.93
C GLY A 83 7.93 21.97 9.21
N HIS A 84 6.62 21.72 9.27
CA HIS A 84 6.07 20.39 9.57
C HIS A 84 5.95 19.52 8.32
N CYS A 85 6.25 18.22 8.48
CA CYS A 85 6.02 17.22 7.45
C CYS A 85 4.53 16.95 7.24
N LYS A 86 3.91 17.71 6.34
CA LYS A 86 2.50 17.54 5.98
C LYS A 86 2.29 16.20 5.28
N ARG A 87 1.45 15.35 5.89
CA ARG A 87 0.98 14.07 5.32
C ARG A 87 -0.38 14.26 4.65
N TYR A 88 -0.59 13.59 3.53
CA TYR A 88 -1.86 13.55 2.81
C TYR A 88 -2.35 12.10 2.74
N PRO A 89 -3.48 11.75 3.40
CA PRO A 89 -4.08 10.44 3.25
C PRO A 89 -4.74 10.34 1.88
N VAL A 90 -4.28 9.40 1.06
CA VAL A 90 -4.85 9.12 -0.26
C VAL A 90 -6.10 8.26 -0.09
N SER A 91 -7.17 8.58 -0.83
CA SER A 91 -8.40 7.77 -0.83
C SER A 91 -8.12 6.36 -1.35
N THR A 92 -8.75 5.36 -0.73
CA THR A 92 -8.71 3.97 -1.19
C THR A 92 -9.37 3.76 -2.54
N ASP A 93 -10.19 4.71 -3.01
CA ASP A 93 -10.77 4.69 -4.36
C ASP A 93 -9.72 5.03 -5.44
N ILE A 94 -8.62 5.68 -5.05
CA ILE A 94 -7.53 6.05 -5.95
C ILE A 94 -6.44 4.99 -5.89
N ALA A 95 -6.03 4.60 -4.68
CA ALA A 95 -4.93 3.66 -4.50
C ALA A 95 -4.94 3.02 -3.11
N GLN A 96 -4.34 1.83 -3.04
CA GLN A 96 -4.06 1.10 -1.82
C GLN A 96 -2.67 0.47 -1.89
N MET A 97 -2.15 0.03 -0.74
CA MET A 97 -0.91 -0.72 -0.66
C MET A 97 -1.20 -2.20 -0.38
N GLN A 98 -0.55 -3.09 -1.14
CA GLN A 98 -0.65 -4.53 -0.95
C GLN A 98 0.38 -4.98 0.10
N HIS A 99 -0.08 -5.61 1.18
CA HIS A 99 0.79 -6.03 2.28
C HIS A 99 0.75 -7.55 2.46
N TYR A 100 1.68 -8.23 1.79
CA TYR A 100 1.87 -9.68 1.80
C TYR A 100 2.54 -10.14 3.10
N ARG A 101 1.92 -11.07 3.83
CA ARG A 101 2.34 -11.47 5.19
C ARG A 101 1.90 -12.89 5.53
N ALA A 102 2.64 -13.57 6.39
CA ALA A 102 2.13 -14.77 7.07
C ALA A 102 1.08 -14.43 8.14
N ASP A 103 1.24 -13.28 8.81
CA ASP A 103 0.39 -12.86 9.93
C ASP A 103 0.29 -11.33 10.07
N CYS A 104 -0.73 -10.87 10.78
CA CYS A 104 -0.97 -9.46 11.06
C CYS A 104 0.25 -8.77 11.66
N ALA A 105 0.37 -7.45 11.41
CA ALA A 105 1.39 -6.66 12.07
C ALA A 105 1.19 -6.64 13.59
N ARG A 106 2.31 -6.64 14.34
CA ARG A 106 2.28 -6.50 15.80
C ARG A 106 1.55 -5.22 16.17
N GLY A 107 0.55 -5.33 17.05
CA GLY A 107 -0.30 -4.22 17.48
C GLY A 107 -1.66 -4.12 16.78
N VAL A 108 -1.95 -4.99 15.81
CA VAL A 108 -3.33 -5.19 15.34
C VAL A 108 -4.12 -5.96 16.40
N LYS A 109 -5.13 -5.33 16.98
CA LYS A 109 -5.90 -5.88 18.11
C LYS A 109 -6.84 -7.01 17.72
N ASP A 110 -7.58 -6.85 16.62
CA ASP A 110 -8.55 -7.83 16.13
C ASP A 110 -8.17 -8.30 14.72
N CYS A 111 -7.13 -9.12 14.63
CA CYS A 111 -6.66 -9.65 13.35
C CYS A 111 -7.68 -10.61 12.71
N SER A 112 -8.18 -11.55 13.52
CA SER A 112 -9.09 -12.60 13.07
C SER A 112 -10.39 -12.01 12.51
N GLY A 113 -11.04 -11.15 13.31
CA GLY A 113 -12.31 -10.53 12.95
C GLY A 113 -12.17 -9.53 11.80
N GLN A 114 -11.19 -8.61 11.86
CA GLN A 114 -11.13 -7.53 10.87
C GLN A 114 -10.49 -7.92 9.55
N TYR A 115 -9.49 -8.80 9.57
CA TYR A 115 -8.65 -9.03 8.39
C TYR A 115 -8.71 -10.47 7.87
N ARG A 116 -8.94 -11.47 8.71
CA ARG A 116 -8.97 -12.88 8.26
C ARG A 116 -10.36 -13.45 7.96
N SER A 117 -11.41 -12.93 8.59
CA SER A 117 -12.77 -13.50 8.49
C SER A 117 -13.42 -13.35 7.11
N ASN A 118 -12.99 -12.38 6.31
CA ASN A 118 -13.61 -12.05 5.03
C ASN A 118 -12.56 -11.63 4.00
N THR A 119 -12.42 -12.45 2.97
CA THR A 119 -11.48 -12.24 1.87
C THR A 119 -12.21 -11.89 0.59
N ILE A 120 -11.50 -11.23 -0.32
CA ILE A 120 -11.96 -10.96 -1.68
C ILE A 120 -10.87 -11.32 -2.69
N LEU A 121 -11.27 -11.83 -3.85
CA LEU A 121 -10.38 -12.06 -4.98
C LEU A 121 -9.97 -10.71 -5.60
N ASP A 122 -8.67 -10.49 -5.73
CA ASP A 122 -8.06 -9.31 -6.34
C ASP A 122 -7.02 -9.76 -7.39
N PRO A 123 -7.46 -10.11 -8.62
CA PRO A 123 -6.60 -10.70 -9.64
C PRO A 123 -5.83 -9.63 -10.44
N THR A 124 -5.80 -8.38 -9.98
CA THR A 124 -5.26 -7.24 -10.74
C THR A 124 -3.81 -7.47 -11.17
N ILE A 125 -3.01 -8.11 -10.32
CA ILE A 125 -1.61 -8.43 -10.63
C ILE A 125 -1.45 -9.40 -11.81
N TRP A 126 -2.45 -10.24 -12.08
CA TRP A 126 -2.41 -11.19 -13.20
C TRP A 126 -2.43 -10.52 -14.57
N HIS A 127 -2.86 -9.26 -14.65
CA HIS A 127 -2.74 -8.48 -15.88
C HIS A 127 -1.29 -8.41 -16.39
N TYR A 128 -0.32 -8.44 -15.46
CA TYR A 128 1.12 -8.34 -15.75
C TYR A 128 1.84 -9.69 -15.66
N ARG A 129 1.11 -10.82 -15.59
CA ARG A 129 1.71 -12.13 -15.28
C ARG A 129 2.75 -12.57 -16.31
N VAL A 130 2.55 -12.26 -17.59
CA VAL A 130 3.45 -12.69 -18.67
C VAL A 130 4.74 -11.88 -18.61
N GLU A 131 4.62 -10.56 -18.44
CA GLU A 131 5.74 -9.64 -18.33
C GLU A 131 6.56 -9.91 -17.06
N LEU A 132 5.91 -10.22 -15.94
CA LEU A 132 6.58 -10.57 -14.69
C LEU A 132 7.36 -11.88 -14.82
N LYS A 133 6.78 -12.90 -15.47
CA LYS A 133 7.48 -14.17 -15.75
C LYS A 133 8.72 -13.97 -16.60
N HIS A 134 8.54 -13.30 -17.74
CA HIS A 134 9.63 -13.00 -18.65
C HIS A 134 10.78 -12.21 -18.02
N ARG A 135 10.51 -11.36 -17.03
CA ARG A 135 11.54 -10.59 -16.33
C ARG A 135 12.26 -11.38 -15.24
N ALA A 136 11.59 -12.35 -14.60
CA ALA A 136 12.18 -13.15 -13.54
C ALA A 136 13.06 -14.29 -14.07
N GLU A 137 12.82 -14.73 -15.30
CA GLU A 137 13.53 -15.85 -15.95
C GLU A 137 14.74 -15.42 -16.78
N LYS A 138 15.05 -14.12 -16.81
CA LYS A 138 16.25 -13.54 -17.45
C LYS A 138 17.38 -13.38 -16.45
#